data_AF-A0A2I2G5W3-F1
#
_entry.id   AF-A0A2I2G5W3-F1
#
_cell.length_a   1.000
_cell.length_b   1.000
_cell.length_c   1.000
_cell.angle_alpha   90.00
_cell.angle_beta   90.00
_cell.angle_gamma   90.00
#
_symmetry.space_group_name_H-M   'P 1'
#
loop_
_entity.id
_entity.type
_entity.pdbx_description
1 polymer ?
#
loop_
_entity_poly.entity_id
_entity_poly.type
_entity_poly.pdbx_seq_one_letter_code
_entity_poly.pdbx_strand_id
1 'polypeptide(L)'
;MEFLTEAETDFTDMIDQAMDARKLACVVPCRTEKPLSVEVDWDLWKISSAPLRDIELIKACYVDYRCTGMLLCYTDNKRCILGQWYESTRMQPDIQEMFLQHDEILRFYFARDDQNQLVTHVKALPDTAPVETEVVSIDIVDGDEIIWMFSGDHDIIYNGSE
;
A
#
# COMPACT_ATOMS: atom_id res chain seq x y z
N MET A 1 29.77 11.17 -31.48
CA MET A 1 29.31 10.00 -30.72
C MET A 1 29.92 10.16 -29.35
N GLU A 2 29.22 10.90 -28.50
CA GLU A 2 29.65 11.26 -27.15
C GLU A 2 28.68 10.58 -26.18
N PHE A 3 29.25 9.83 -25.25
CA PHE A 3 28.53 9.21 -24.15
C PHE A 3 28.32 10.27 -23.06
N LEU A 4 27.06 10.53 -22.70
CA LEU A 4 26.70 11.25 -21.49
C LEU A 4 26.20 10.22 -20.48
N THR A 5 27.04 9.95 -19.50
CA THR A 5 26.70 9.35 -18.20
C THR A 5 26.27 10.45 -17.22
N GLU A 6 25.54 10.04 -16.18
CA GLU A 6 25.01 10.81 -15.01
C GLU A 6 23.56 11.31 -15.20
N ALA A 7 22.63 11.15 -14.26
CA ALA A 7 22.79 10.95 -12.81
C ALA A 7 21.80 9.90 -12.27
N GLU A 8 22.30 8.99 -11.44
CA GLU A 8 21.50 8.27 -10.46
C GLU A 8 21.04 9.31 -9.44
N THR A 9 19.75 9.60 -9.42
CA THR A 9 19.13 10.37 -8.33
C THR A 9 19.23 9.54 -7.06
N ASP A 10 20.14 9.98 -6.20
CA ASP A 10 20.46 9.44 -4.89
C ASP A 10 19.18 9.33 -4.03
N PHE A 11 18.91 8.12 -3.53
CA PHE A 11 17.75 7.72 -2.72
C PHE A 11 17.60 8.53 -1.42
N THR A 12 18.60 9.34 -1.08
CA THR A 12 18.71 10.03 0.20
C THR A 12 17.93 11.36 0.22
N ASP A 13 17.78 12.04 -0.94
CA ASP A 13 17.26 13.41 -0.97
C ASP A 13 15.73 13.52 -0.83
N MET A 14 14.97 12.47 -1.16
CA MET A 14 13.52 12.46 -0.96
C MET A 14 13.09 12.13 0.47
N ILE A 15 13.96 11.46 1.24
CA ILE A 15 13.70 11.14 2.65
C ILE A 15 13.93 12.38 3.52
N ASP A 16 14.91 13.22 3.18
CA ASP A 16 15.31 14.38 3.98
C ASP A 16 14.28 15.52 4.02
N GLN A 17 13.40 15.66 3.02
CA GLN A 17 12.37 16.72 3.04
C GLN A 17 11.11 16.36 3.86
N ALA A 18 10.90 15.10 4.21
CA ALA A 18 9.76 14.66 5.03
C ALA A 18 10.14 14.30 6.48
N MET A 19 11.43 14.23 6.80
CA MET A 19 11.93 13.73 8.09
C MET A 19 12.42 14.85 9.02
N ASP A 20 11.52 15.76 9.39
CA ASP A 20 11.75 16.57 10.60
C ASP A 20 11.49 15.71 11.85
N ALA A 21 12.56 15.46 12.60
CA ALA A 21 12.67 14.94 13.96
C ALA A 21 11.74 13.78 14.45
N ARG A 22 12.35 12.59 14.62
CA ARG A 22 11.96 11.50 15.57
C ARG A 22 10.72 10.64 15.24
N LYS A 23 10.31 10.49 13.99
CA LYS A 23 9.28 9.50 13.64
C LYS A 23 9.91 8.10 13.57
N LEU A 24 9.73 7.30 14.63
CA LEU A 24 10.16 5.90 14.66
C LEU A 24 9.34 5.10 13.64
N ALA A 25 10.00 4.33 12.78
CA ALA A 25 9.33 3.40 11.88
C ALA A 25 9.11 2.06 12.57
N CYS A 26 7.86 1.60 12.66
CA CYS A 26 7.55 0.23 13.09
C CYS A 26 7.37 -0.65 11.85
N VAL A 27 8.26 -1.62 11.65
CA VAL A 27 8.10 -2.64 10.62
C VAL A 27 7.16 -3.71 11.16
N VAL A 28 6.00 -3.85 10.52
CA VAL A 28 5.06 -4.93 10.83
C VAL A 28 5.29 -6.03 9.79
N PRO A 29 6.05 -7.08 10.11
CA PRO A 29 6.24 -8.18 9.16
C PRO A 29 4.89 -8.85 8.89
N CYS A 30 4.63 -9.21 7.63
CA CYS A 30 3.45 -9.98 7.28
C CYS A 30 3.45 -11.31 8.05
N ARG A 31 2.54 -11.44 9.03
CA ARG A 31 2.39 -12.67 9.82
C ARG A 31 1.31 -13.54 9.22
N THR A 32 1.62 -14.82 9.06
CA THR A 32 0.71 -15.88 8.61
C THR A 32 -0.33 -16.30 9.67
N GLU A 33 -0.23 -15.85 10.92
CA GLU A 33 -1.16 -16.25 11.99
C GLU A 33 -1.65 -15.07 12.84
N LYS A 34 -2.98 -14.99 12.92
CA LYS A 34 -3.89 -14.04 13.60
C LYS A 34 -3.62 -12.54 13.36
N PRO A 35 -4.62 -11.76 12.91
CA PRO A 35 -4.49 -10.31 12.82
C PRO A 35 -4.22 -9.74 14.21
N LEU A 36 -3.14 -8.96 14.33
CA LEU A 36 -2.82 -8.20 15.53
C LEU A 36 -3.63 -6.91 15.50
N SER A 37 -4.40 -6.67 16.56
CA SER A 37 -4.94 -5.35 16.84
C SER A 37 -3.78 -4.43 17.22
N VAL A 38 -3.30 -3.62 16.28
CA VAL A 38 -2.32 -2.58 16.57
C VAL A 38 -3.09 -1.33 16.97
N GLU A 39 -3.03 -0.98 18.25
CA GLU A 39 -3.45 0.36 18.70
C GLU A 39 -2.47 1.36 18.09
N VAL A 40 -2.99 2.20 17.18
CA VAL A 40 -2.15 3.11 16.40
C VAL A 40 -1.88 4.36 17.22
N ASP A 41 -0.60 4.51 17.58
CA ASP A 41 -0.03 5.83 17.83
C ASP A 41 -0.01 6.59 16.49
N TRP A 42 -0.73 7.71 16.46
CA TRP A 42 -0.99 8.52 15.27
C TRP A 42 0.27 9.22 14.75
N ASP A 43 1.28 9.42 15.60
CA ASP A 43 2.51 10.14 15.28
C ASP A 43 3.61 9.24 14.69
N LEU A 44 3.36 7.92 14.58
CA LEU A 44 4.36 6.94 14.16
C LEU A 44 4.04 6.32 12.79
N TRP A 45 5.01 6.48 11.87
CA TRP A 45 5.02 5.77 10.60
C TRP A 45 5.18 4.27 10.80
N LYS A 46 4.39 3.51 10.03
CA LYS A 46 4.42 2.06 10.01
C LYS A 46 4.69 1.60 8.58
N ILE A 47 5.38 0.48 8.45
CA ILE A 47 5.74 -0.10 7.15
C ILE A 47 5.26 -1.55 7.13
N SER A 48 4.57 -1.91 6.07
CA SER A 48 4.19 -3.29 5.74
C SER A 48 4.54 -3.56 4.29
N SER A 49 4.97 -4.78 3.98
CA SER A 49 5.17 -5.20 2.60
C SER A 49 4.53 -6.56 2.33
N ALA A 50 4.17 -6.79 1.08
CA ALA A 50 3.56 -8.03 0.63
C ALA A 50 3.82 -8.27 -0.87
N PRO A 51 4.14 -9.50 -1.28
CA PRO A 51 4.27 -9.81 -2.71
C PRO A 51 2.90 -9.85 -3.40
N LEU A 52 2.78 -9.20 -4.55
CA LEU A 52 1.62 -9.30 -5.44
C LEU A 52 1.81 -10.48 -6.40
N ARG A 53 1.81 -11.70 -5.86
CA ARG A 53 1.88 -12.94 -6.66
C ARG A 53 1.02 -14.02 -6.04
N ASP A 54 0.47 -14.90 -6.87
CA ASP A 54 -0.30 -16.05 -6.41
C ASP A 54 -1.49 -15.68 -5.48
N ILE A 55 -2.07 -14.49 -5.66
CA ILE A 55 -3.20 -14.00 -4.87
C ILE A 55 -4.51 -14.49 -5.49
N GLU A 56 -5.37 -15.11 -4.67
CA GLU A 56 -6.70 -15.57 -5.07
C GLU A 56 -7.77 -14.50 -4.78
N LEU A 57 -7.66 -13.85 -3.63
CA LEU A 57 -8.66 -12.91 -3.13
C LEU A 57 -7.98 -11.80 -2.35
N ILE A 58 -8.43 -10.58 -2.63
CA ILE A 58 -8.05 -9.38 -1.89
C ILE A 58 -9.28 -8.88 -1.15
N LYS A 59 -9.12 -8.56 0.13
CA LYS A 59 -10.11 -7.80 0.89
C LYS A 59 -9.52 -6.46 1.25
N ALA A 60 -10.09 -5.37 0.74
CA ALA A 60 -9.70 -4.00 1.10
C ALA A 60 -10.54 -3.52 2.29
N CYS A 61 -9.88 -2.94 3.28
CA CYS A 61 -10.47 -2.44 4.51
C CYS A 61 -10.59 -0.93 4.48
N TYR A 62 -11.82 -0.45 4.57
CA TYR A 62 -12.14 0.97 4.54
C TYR A 62 -12.66 1.45 5.89
N VAL A 63 -12.08 2.53 6.38
CA VAL A 63 -12.61 3.28 7.53
C VAL A 63 -12.94 4.67 7.00
N ASP A 64 -14.23 5.03 7.09
CA ASP A 64 -14.79 6.18 6.40
C ASP A 64 -14.50 6.12 4.88
N TYR A 65 -13.68 7.05 4.36
CA TYR A 65 -13.32 7.12 2.94
C TYR A 65 -11.91 6.61 2.65
N ARG A 66 -11.13 6.23 3.68
CA ARG A 66 -9.73 5.81 3.54
C ARG A 66 -9.65 4.29 3.47
N CYS A 67 -8.95 3.77 2.47
CA CYS A 67 -8.45 2.40 2.50
C CYS A 67 -7.29 2.35 3.50
N THR A 68 -7.51 1.69 4.61
CA THR A 68 -6.54 1.63 5.72
C THR A 68 -5.62 0.44 5.61
N GLY A 69 -6.03 -0.61 4.91
CA GLY A 69 -5.24 -1.81 4.70
C GLY A 69 -5.97 -2.86 3.89
N MET A 70 -5.30 -3.99 3.69
CA MET A 70 -5.74 -5.08 2.84
C MET A 70 -5.37 -6.42 3.47
N LEU A 71 -6.28 -7.39 3.35
CA LEU A 71 -5.99 -8.80 3.60
C LEU A 71 -5.82 -9.50 2.26
N LEU A 72 -4.61 -9.98 2.01
CA LEU A 72 -4.25 -10.74 0.82
C LEU A 72 -4.37 -12.23 1.15
N CYS A 73 -5.18 -12.95 0.38
CA CYS A 73 -5.35 -14.39 0.48
C CYS A 73 -4.68 -15.06 -0.73
N TYR A 74 -3.65 -15.84 -0.47
CA TYR A 74 -2.87 -16.54 -1.50
C TYR A 74 -3.47 -17.92 -1.80
N THR A 75 -3.17 -18.41 -3.00
CA THR A 75 -3.61 -19.74 -3.49
C THR A 75 -3.09 -20.90 -2.63
N ASP A 76 -1.98 -20.71 -1.90
CA ASP A 76 -1.42 -21.69 -0.98
C ASP A 76 -2.08 -21.65 0.43
N ASN A 77 -3.22 -20.95 0.55
CA ASN A 77 -3.96 -20.67 1.78
C ASN A 77 -3.22 -19.79 2.80
N LYS A 78 -2.07 -19.19 2.45
CA LYS A 78 -1.47 -18.16 3.29
C LYS A 78 -2.27 -16.88 3.24
N ARG A 79 -2.10 -16.07 4.28
CA ARG A 79 -2.69 -14.73 4.38
C ARG A 79 -1.61 -13.75 4.81
N CYS A 80 -1.69 -12.53 4.29
CA CYS A 80 -0.79 -11.42 4.62
C CYS A 80 -1.63 -10.15 4.75
N ILE A 81 -1.27 -9.34 5.73
CA ILE A 81 -1.91 -8.06 5.99
C ILE A 81 -0.97 -6.97 5.51
N LEU A 82 -1.45 -6.18 4.57
CA LEU A 82 -0.80 -4.96 4.12
C LEU A 82 -1.55 -3.76 4.71
N GLY A 83 -0.85 -2.75 5.18
CA GLY A 83 -1.47 -1.62 5.89
C GLY A 83 -2.03 -2.01 7.26
N GLN A 84 -3.12 -1.34 7.64
CA GLN A 84 -3.84 -1.54 8.88
C GLN A 84 -5.15 -2.32 8.67
N TRP A 85 -5.29 -3.41 9.42
CA TRP A 85 -6.49 -4.25 9.40
C TRP A 85 -7.24 -4.20 10.72
N TYR A 86 -8.57 -4.03 10.66
CA TYR A 86 -9.42 -3.93 11.83
C TYR A 86 -10.38 -5.13 11.94
N GLU A 87 -9.87 -6.27 12.41
CA GLU A 87 -10.75 -7.40 12.75
C GLU A 87 -11.21 -7.30 14.21
N SER A 88 -12.51 -7.46 14.47
CA SER A 88 -13.08 -7.54 15.83
C SER A 88 -12.79 -6.32 16.72
N THR A 89 -12.66 -5.13 16.12
CA THR A 89 -12.48 -3.88 16.87
C THR A 89 -13.83 -3.17 17.11
N ARG A 90 -13.82 -2.08 17.89
CA ARG A 90 -15.01 -1.20 17.99
C ARG A 90 -15.29 -0.45 16.69
N MET A 91 -14.31 -0.34 15.80
CA MET A 91 -14.52 0.20 14.47
C MET A 91 -15.24 -0.83 13.62
N GLN A 92 -16.21 -0.37 12.81
CA GLN A 92 -16.92 -1.19 11.83
C GLN A 92 -16.41 -0.80 10.45
N PRO A 93 -15.30 -1.39 9.97
CA PRO A 93 -14.80 -1.09 8.64
C PRO A 93 -15.74 -1.63 7.56
N ASP A 94 -15.81 -0.93 6.43
CA ASP A 94 -16.37 -1.49 5.20
C ASP A 94 -15.32 -2.38 4.54
N ILE A 95 -15.69 -3.62 4.21
CA ILE A 95 -14.79 -4.60 3.61
C ILE A 95 -15.25 -4.88 2.19
N GLN A 96 -14.39 -4.55 1.22
CA GLN A 96 -14.67 -4.79 -0.19
C GLN A 96 -13.78 -5.92 -0.71
N GLU A 97 -14.40 -6.90 -1.35
CA GLU A 97 -13.72 -8.06 -1.90
C GLU A 97 -13.41 -7.85 -3.39
N MET A 98 -12.21 -8.22 -3.80
CA MET A 98 -11.72 -8.12 -5.18
C MET A 98 -10.99 -9.40 -5.54
N PHE A 99 -11.28 -9.93 -6.73
CA PHE A 99 -10.57 -11.07 -7.29
C PHE A 99 -9.56 -10.55 -8.29
N LEU A 100 -8.28 -10.83 -8.05
CA LEU A 100 -7.22 -10.45 -8.99
C LEU A 100 -7.06 -11.59 -10.00
N GLN A 101 -7.35 -11.32 -11.27
CA GLN A 101 -7.09 -12.28 -12.34
C GLN A 101 -5.61 -12.25 -12.76
N HIS A 102 -5.20 -13.26 -13.51
CA HIS A 102 -3.87 -13.26 -14.13
C HIS A 102 -3.74 -12.06 -15.08
N ASP A 103 -2.57 -11.41 -15.09
CA ASP A 103 -2.26 -10.22 -15.88
C ASP A 103 -3.08 -8.95 -15.52
N GLU A 104 -3.73 -8.93 -14.34
CA GLU A 104 -4.32 -7.72 -13.79
C GLU A 104 -3.32 -6.97 -12.90
N ILE A 105 -3.42 -5.64 -12.94
CA ILE A 105 -2.71 -4.73 -12.06
C ILE A 105 -3.59 -4.39 -10.85
N LEU A 106 -2.92 -4.03 -9.76
CA LEU A 106 -3.56 -3.46 -8.59
C LEU A 106 -3.29 -1.94 -8.57
N ARG A 107 -4.33 -1.15 -8.83
CA ARG A 107 -4.26 0.32 -8.85
C ARG A 107 -4.73 0.92 -7.53
N PHE A 108 -3.86 1.70 -6.90
CA PHE A 108 -4.14 2.49 -5.70
C PHE A 108 -4.45 3.93 -6.09
N TYR A 109 -5.59 4.45 -5.68
CA TYR A 109 -6.02 5.82 -5.92
C TYR A 109 -5.86 6.67 -4.67
N PHE A 110 -5.35 7.88 -4.84
CA PHE A 110 -5.07 8.79 -3.74
C PHE A 110 -5.97 10.01 -3.80
N ALA A 111 -6.51 10.40 -2.65
CA ALA A 111 -6.95 11.78 -2.43
C ALA A 111 -5.75 12.56 -1.91
N ARG A 112 -5.48 13.72 -2.52
CA ARG A 112 -4.55 14.71 -1.99
C ARG A 112 -5.33 15.89 -1.46
N ASP A 113 -5.08 16.25 -0.22
CA ASP A 113 -5.31 17.59 0.29
C ASP A 113 -3.95 18.29 0.48
N ASP A 114 -3.95 19.57 0.87
CA ASP A 114 -2.73 20.37 0.98
C ASP A 114 -1.68 19.80 1.95
N GLN A 115 -2.07 18.86 2.83
CA GLN A 115 -1.20 18.31 3.86
C GLN A 115 -1.22 16.79 3.98
N ASN A 116 -2.12 16.08 3.29
CA ASN A 116 -2.33 14.65 3.45
C ASN A 116 -2.44 13.96 2.08
N GLN A 117 -1.91 12.74 2.00
CA GLN A 117 -2.11 11.85 0.87
C GLN A 117 -2.66 10.54 1.42
N LEU A 118 -3.91 10.21 1.09
CA LEU A 118 -4.59 9.03 1.61
C LEU A 118 -5.02 8.11 0.47
N VAL A 119 -4.84 6.79 0.65
CA VAL A 119 -5.43 5.82 -0.28
C VAL A 119 -6.94 5.83 -0.07
N THR A 120 -7.69 6.09 -1.13
CA THR A 120 -9.16 6.18 -1.10
C THR A 120 -9.83 4.99 -1.75
N HIS A 121 -9.21 4.42 -2.78
CA HIS A 121 -9.73 3.27 -3.48
C HIS A 121 -8.57 2.38 -3.94
N VAL A 122 -8.84 1.09 -3.97
CA VAL A 122 -7.98 0.10 -4.61
C VAL A 122 -8.84 -0.66 -5.61
N LYS A 123 -8.31 -0.91 -6.82
CA LYS A 123 -8.99 -1.68 -7.86
C LYS A 123 -8.06 -2.68 -8.50
N ALA A 124 -8.56 -3.89 -8.74
CA ALA A 124 -7.99 -4.82 -9.71
C ALA A 124 -8.46 -4.40 -11.11
N LEU A 125 -7.53 -4.21 -12.03
CA LEU A 125 -7.81 -3.75 -13.39
C LEU A 125 -6.95 -4.53 -14.38
N PRO A 126 -7.39 -4.74 -15.64
CA PRO A 126 -6.49 -5.20 -16.68
C PRO A 126 -5.29 -4.26 -16.85
N ASP A 127 -4.10 -4.77 -17.15
CA ASP A 127 -2.90 -3.95 -17.41
C ASP A 127 -3.09 -2.92 -18.55
N THR A 128 -4.06 -3.18 -19.44
CA THR A 128 -4.47 -2.25 -20.51
C THR A 128 -5.39 -1.12 -20.07
N ALA A 129 -5.76 -1.05 -18.78
CA ALA A 129 -6.70 -0.06 -18.29
C ALA A 129 -6.10 1.35 -18.36
N PRO A 130 -6.84 2.32 -18.96
CA PRO A 130 -6.33 3.67 -19.12
C PRO A 130 -6.01 4.30 -17.78
N VAL A 131 -4.90 5.03 -17.71
CA VAL A 131 -4.56 5.84 -16.55
C VAL A 131 -5.45 7.08 -16.54
N GLU A 132 -6.24 7.25 -15.49
CA GLU A 132 -7.08 8.43 -15.31
C GLU A 132 -6.17 9.64 -15.03
N THR A 133 -6.09 10.57 -15.98
CA THR A 133 -5.07 11.64 -15.97
C THR A 133 -5.28 12.68 -14.86
N GLU A 134 -6.48 12.74 -14.28
CA GLU A 134 -6.85 13.71 -13.24
C GLU A 134 -6.79 13.13 -11.82
N VAL A 135 -6.49 11.84 -11.68
CA VAL A 135 -6.45 11.17 -10.38
C VAL A 135 -5.03 10.67 -10.12
N VAL A 136 -4.50 11.00 -8.94
CA VAL A 136 -3.20 10.47 -8.52
C VAL A 136 -3.37 8.99 -8.22
N SER A 137 -2.67 8.13 -8.97
CA SER A 137 -2.68 6.69 -8.75
C SER A 137 -1.31 6.05 -8.90
N ILE A 138 -1.16 4.88 -8.28
CA ILE A 138 0.02 4.03 -8.41
C ILE A 138 -0.46 2.63 -8.81
N ASP A 139 0.18 2.07 -9.81
CA ASP A 139 -0.10 0.74 -10.33
C ASP A 139 0.98 -0.23 -9.87
N ILE A 140 0.55 -1.37 -9.35
CA ILE A 140 1.43 -2.48 -8.99
C ILE A 140 1.08 -3.65 -9.92
N VAL A 141 2.10 -4.18 -10.59
CA VAL A 141 1.95 -5.30 -11.54
C VAL A 141 2.15 -6.65 -10.84
N ASP A 142 1.57 -7.71 -11.40
CA ASP A 142 1.79 -9.07 -10.91
C ASP A 142 3.30 -9.40 -10.89
N GLY A 143 3.74 -9.99 -9.77
CA GLY A 143 5.15 -10.29 -9.49
C GLY A 143 5.87 -9.28 -8.58
N ASP A 144 5.41 -8.03 -8.51
CA ASP A 144 6.06 -6.98 -7.69
C ASP A 144 5.82 -7.17 -6.19
N GLU A 145 6.67 -6.59 -5.35
CA GLU A 145 6.40 -6.40 -3.92
C GLU A 145 5.70 -5.06 -3.69
N ILE A 146 4.53 -5.07 -3.04
CA ILE A 146 3.86 -3.86 -2.57
C ILE A 146 4.49 -3.45 -1.24
N ILE A 147 4.98 -2.22 -1.15
CA ILE A 147 5.41 -1.63 0.13
C ILE A 147 4.46 -0.49 0.46
N TRP A 148 3.80 -0.58 1.62
CA TRP A 148 2.90 0.44 2.13
C TRP A 148 3.47 1.04 3.41
N MET A 149 3.82 2.33 3.34
CA MET A 149 4.15 3.16 4.50
C MET A 149 2.92 4.00 4.88
N PHE A 150 2.49 3.92 6.14
CA PHE A 150 1.27 4.59 6.59
C PHE A 150 1.40 5.20 7.98
N SER A 151 0.73 6.32 8.18
CA SER A 151 0.52 7.01 9.46
C SER A 151 -0.97 7.28 9.67
N GLY A 152 -1.28 8.04 10.71
CA GLY A 152 -2.63 8.52 10.97
C GLY A 152 -3.29 9.30 9.83
N ASP A 153 -2.49 10.01 9.05
CA ASP A 153 -2.92 11.04 8.09
C ASP A 153 -2.25 10.91 6.73
N HIS A 154 -1.36 9.94 6.52
CA HIS A 154 -0.66 9.74 5.27
C HIS A 154 -0.52 8.27 4.88
N ASP A 155 -0.48 8.06 3.57
CA ASP A 155 -0.19 6.81 2.88
C ASP A 155 0.80 7.05 1.75
N ILE A 156 1.80 6.18 1.68
CA ILE A 156 2.76 6.09 0.59
C ILE A 156 2.85 4.64 0.15
N ILE A 157 2.64 4.41 -1.14
CA ILE A 157 2.76 3.10 -1.79
C ILE A 157 3.97 3.12 -2.70
N TYR A 158 4.78 2.06 -2.65
CA TYR A 158 5.90 1.83 -3.56
C TYR A 158 5.78 0.43 -4.17
N ASN A 159 6.31 0.28 -5.38
CA ASN A 159 6.65 -1.03 -5.94
C ASN A 159 8.11 -1.37 -5.63
N GLY A 160 8.34 -2.54 -5.05
CA GLY A 160 9.65 -3.17 -4.97
C GLY A 160 9.79 -4.14 -6.14
N SER A 161 10.72 -3.87 -7.06
CA SER A 161 11.14 -4.84 -8.06
C SER A 161 12.22 -5.75 -7.47
N GLU A 162 12.08 -7.07 -7.58
CA GLU A 162 13.14 -8.05 -7.26
C GLU A 162 14.37 -7.91 -8.17
#